data_AF-A0AAD8MWS4-F1
#
_entry.id   AF-A0AAD8MWS4-F1
#
_cell.length_a   1.000
_cell.length_b   1.000
_cell.length_c   1.000
_cell.angle_alpha   90.00
_cell.angle_beta   90.00
_cell.angle_gamma   90.00
#
_symmetry.space_group_name_H-M   'P 1'
#
loop_
_entity.id
_entity.type
_entity.pdbx_description
1 polymer ?
#
loop_
_entity_poly.entity_id
_entity_poly.type
_entity_poly.pdbx_seq_one_letter_code
_entity_poly.pdbx_strand_id
1 'polypeptide(L)'
;MDGGILVVSAPDGPMPQTKEHILLARQVGVPSLVCFLNKVDAIDDPELLELVEMELRDLLNFYKFPGDEIPIVRGSALSTLQGTNEDLGKKAILKLMEAVDQYITHYKKSAHF
;
A
#
# COMPACT_ATOMS: atom_id res chain seq x y z
N MET A 1 -6.30 -15.71 -3.29
CA MET A 1 -5.18 -14.75 -3.41
C MET A 1 -4.51 -14.70 -2.06
N ASP A 2 -3.18 -14.81 -2.02
CA ASP A 2 -2.42 -14.80 -0.75
C ASP A 2 -2.23 -13.38 -0.20
N GLY A 3 -2.44 -12.35 -1.02
CA GLY A 3 -2.43 -10.96 -0.63
C GLY A 3 -2.59 -10.03 -1.82
N GLY A 4 -2.48 -8.72 -1.61
CA GLY A 4 -2.56 -7.71 -2.67
C GLY A 4 -1.76 -6.45 -2.37
N ILE A 5 -1.40 -5.74 -3.44
CA ILE A 5 -0.80 -4.39 -3.33
C ILE A 5 -1.89 -3.35 -3.60
N LEU A 6 -2.17 -2.51 -2.60
CA LEU A 6 -3.08 -1.38 -2.76
C LEU A 6 -2.29 -0.13 -3.15
N VAL A 7 -2.44 0.31 -4.39
CA VAL A 7 -1.77 1.52 -4.90
C VAL A 7 -2.69 2.72 -4.72
N VAL A 8 -2.21 3.74 -4.02
CA VAL A 8 -2.93 5.00 -3.77
C VAL A 8 -2.08 6.16 -4.28
N SER A 9 -2.72 7.11 -4.94
CA SER A 9 -2.06 8.33 -5.41
C SER A 9 -1.87 9.27 -4.23
N ALA A 10 -0.63 9.65 -3.89
CA ALA A 10 -0.37 10.53 -2.77
C ALA A 10 -1.05 11.91 -2.93
N PRO A 11 -1.10 12.55 -4.11
CA PRO A 11 -1.77 13.84 -4.26
C PRO A 11 -3.29 13.79 -4.10
N ASP A 12 -3.89 12.64 -4.45
CA ASP A 12 -5.35 12.48 -4.47
C ASP A 12 -5.89 11.82 -3.18
N GLY A 13 -5.02 11.10 -2.45
CA GLY A 13 -5.38 10.32 -1.28
C GLY A 13 -6.37 9.17 -1.57
N PRO A 14 -7.03 8.63 -0.53
CA PRO A 14 -7.99 7.55 -0.69
C PRO A 14 -9.29 8.00 -1.38
N MET A 15 -9.49 7.55 -2.62
CA MET A 15 -10.67 7.87 -3.43
C MET A 15 -11.83 6.89 -3.20
N PRO A 16 -13.07 7.17 -3.65
CA PRO A 16 -14.19 6.24 -3.54
C PRO A 16 -13.89 4.83 -4.08
N GLN A 17 -13.12 4.73 -5.18
CA GLN A 17 -12.68 3.44 -5.72
C GLN A 17 -11.74 2.70 -4.77
N THR A 18 -10.87 3.40 -4.04
CA THR A 18 -10.01 2.80 -3.01
C THR A 18 -10.84 2.13 -1.92
N LYS A 19 -11.96 2.75 -1.53
CA LYS A 19 -12.91 2.18 -0.55
C LYS A 19 -13.53 0.90 -1.07
N GLU A 20 -13.99 0.90 -2.32
CA GLU A 20 -14.57 -0.28 -2.97
C GLU A 20 -13.54 -1.43 -3.10
N HIS A 21 -12.30 -1.13 -3.47
CA HIS A 21 -11.24 -2.14 -3.56
C HIS A 21 -10.93 -2.78 -2.19
N ILE A 22 -10.83 -1.99 -1.13
CA ILE A 22 -10.61 -2.51 0.23
C ILE A 22 -11.81 -3.37 0.67
N LEU A 23 -13.04 -2.90 0.42
CA LEU A 23 -14.25 -3.65 0.74
C LEU A 23 -14.30 -4.99 0.00
N LEU A 24 -14.04 -4.99 -1.31
CA LEU A 24 -14.02 -6.21 -2.12
C LEU A 24 -12.92 -7.16 -1.65
N ALA A 25 -11.70 -6.65 -1.39
CA ALA A 25 -10.60 -7.45 -0.86
C ALA A 25 -10.99 -8.15 0.45
N ARG A 26 -11.72 -7.45 1.34
CA ARG A 26 -12.25 -8.04 2.57
C ARG A 26 -13.30 -9.12 2.29
N GLN A 27 -14.25 -8.86 1.38
CA GLN A 27 -15.34 -9.78 1.05
C GLN A 27 -14.85 -11.07 0.39
N VAL A 28 -13.82 -10.99 -0.46
CA VAL A 28 -13.24 -12.16 -1.11
C VAL A 28 -12.16 -12.85 -0.27
N GLY A 29 -11.92 -12.36 0.95
CA GLY A 29 -11.01 -12.99 1.92
C GLY A 29 -9.53 -12.83 1.61
N VAL A 30 -9.11 -11.70 1.03
CA VAL A 30 -7.68 -11.36 0.91
C VAL A 30 -7.10 -11.21 2.32
N PRO A 31 -6.09 -12.01 2.70
CA PRO A 31 -5.64 -12.07 4.10
C PRO A 31 -4.73 -10.90 4.48
N SER A 32 -3.90 -10.42 3.55
CA SER A 32 -2.90 -9.38 3.80
C SER A 32 -2.83 -8.39 2.65
N LEU A 33 -2.64 -7.11 2.97
CA LEU A 33 -2.41 -6.04 2.01
C LEU A 33 -1.08 -5.35 2.33
N VAL A 34 -0.40 -4.89 1.28
CA VAL A 34 0.70 -3.94 1.37
C VAL A 34 0.29 -2.72 0.56
N CYS A 35 0.54 -1.51 1.06
CA CYS A 35 0.15 -0.29 0.36
C CYS A 35 1.35 0.39 -0.30
N PHE A 36 1.11 1.01 -1.45
CA PHE A 36 2.07 1.87 -2.13
C PHE A 36 1.46 3.26 -2.34
N LEU A 37 2.00 4.26 -1.65
CA LEU A 37 1.71 5.66 -1.89
C LEU A 37 2.56 6.14 -3.07
N ASN A 38 1.93 6.23 -4.23
CA ASN A 38 2.55 6.55 -5.51
C ASN A 38 2.51 8.05 -5.81
N LYS A 39 3.30 8.49 -6.79
CA LYS A 39 3.44 9.90 -7.23
C LYS A 39 3.94 10.84 -6.13
N VAL A 40 4.79 10.33 -5.23
CA VAL A 40 5.38 11.15 -4.16
C VAL A 40 6.28 12.27 -4.74
N ASP A 41 6.80 12.08 -5.96
CA ASP A 41 7.53 13.12 -6.71
C ASP A 41 6.67 14.33 -7.09
N ALA A 42 5.35 14.24 -7.00
CA ALA A 42 4.43 15.34 -7.28
C ALA A 42 4.00 16.11 -6.01
N ILE A 43 4.54 15.76 -4.85
CA ILE A 43 4.24 16.42 -3.56
C ILE A 43 5.54 16.87 -2.90
N ASP A 44 5.64 18.18 -2.68
CA ASP A 44 6.80 18.78 -2.03
C ASP A 44 6.65 18.90 -0.50
N ASP A 45 5.42 18.74 0.02
CA ASP A 45 5.08 18.91 1.43
C ASP A 45 5.01 17.56 2.19
N PRO A 46 5.96 17.26 3.10
CA PRO A 46 5.93 16.06 3.92
C PRO A 46 4.71 15.93 4.84
N GLU A 47 4.14 17.04 5.31
CA GLU A 47 2.97 17.01 6.21
C GLU A 47 1.74 16.48 5.47
N LEU A 48 1.58 16.85 4.20
CA LEU A 48 0.51 16.34 3.34
C LEU A 48 0.64 14.82 3.13
N LEU A 49 1.86 14.32 2.95
CA LEU A 49 2.11 12.87 2.81
C LEU A 49 1.75 12.10 4.08
N GLU A 50 2.07 12.65 5.24
CA GLU A 50 1.69 12.05 6.53
C GLU A 50 0.18 12.05 6.72
N LEU A 51 -0.50 13.14 6.40
CA LEU A 51 -1.96 13.23 6.46
C LEU A 51 -2.63 12.18 5.58
N VAL A 52 -2.20 12.05 4.31
CA VAL A 52 -2.76 11.07 3.37
C VAL A 52 -2.50 9.64 3.85
N GLU A 53 -1.33 9.38 4.44
CA GLU A 53 -1.04 8.07 5.03
C GLU A 53 -1.97 7.76 6.21
N MET A 54 -2.21 8.73 7.11
CA MET A 54 -3.14 8.57 8.22
C MET A 54 -4.56 8.28 7.74
N GLU A 55 -5.06 9.03 6.75
CA GLU A 55 -6.39 8.79 6.16
C GLU A 55 -6.51 7.38 5.55
N LEU A 56 -5.44 6.89 4.92
CA LEU A 56 -5.41 5.53 4.38
C LEU A 56 -5.44 4.47 5.49
N ARG A 57 -4.70 4.68 6.59
CA ARG A 57 -4.70 3.76 7.75
C ARG A 57 -6.07 3.71 8.40
N ASP A 58 -6.71 4.86 8.60
CA ASP A 58 -8.07 4.94 9.15
C ASP A 58 -9.08 4.22 8.26
N LEU A 59 -8.95 4.35 6.94
CA LEU A 59 -9.81 3.65 5.99
C LEU A 59 -9.63 2.12 6.04
N LEU A 60 -8.38 1.65 6.13
CA LEU A 60 -8.07 0.23 6.31
C LEU A 60 -8.67 -0.31 7.62
N ASN A 61 -8.48 0.42 8.72
CA ASN A 61 -9.04 0.10 10.04
C ASN A 61 -10.57 0.04 10.01
N PHE A 62 -11.22 0.99 9.33
CA PHE A 62 -12.68 1.01 9.17
C PHE A 62 -13.21 -0.28 8.52
N TYR A 63 -12.54 -0.77 7.48
CA TYR A 63 -12.90 -2.01 6.77
C TYR A 63 -12.27 -3.28 7.36
N LYS A 64 -11.78 -3.23 8.61
CA LYS A 64 -11.29 -4.38 9.39
C LYS A 64 -10.01 -5.01 8.85
N PHE A 65 -9.18 -4.22 8.18
CA PHE A 65 -7.76 -4.52 8.00
C PHE A 65 -6.94 -3.89 9.12
N PRO A 66 -5.78 -4.46 9.50
CA PRO A 66 -4.92 -3.90 10.54
C PRO A 66 -4.11 -2.72 9.97
N GLY A 67 -4.76 -1.56 9.81
CA GLY A 67 -4.19 -0.38 9.16
C GLY A 67 -2.90 0.12 9.79
N ASP A 68 -2.71 -0.05 11.10
CA ASP A 68 -1.50 0.35 11.81
C ASP A 68 -0.31 -0.58 11.57
N GLU A 69 -0.57 -1.84 11.21
CA GLU A 69 0.46 -2.86 10.99
C GLU A 69 0.80 -3.03 9.50
N ILE A 70 -0.13 -2.66 8.61
CA ILE A 70 0.07 -2.77 7.16
C ILE A 70 1.25 -1.89 6.73
N PRO A 71 2.25 -2.45 6.02
CA PRO A 71 3.33 -1.68 5.45
C PRO A 71 2.80 -0.71 4.39
N ILE A 72 3.21 0.56 4.48
CA ILE A 72 2.92 1.59 3.48
C ILE A 72 4.26 2.10 2.96
N VAL A 73 4.53 1.87 1.68
CA VAL A 73 5.77 2.32 1.03
C VAL A 73 5.48 3.55 0.18
N ARG A 74 6.26 4.61 0.37
CA ARG A 74 6.18 5.86 -0.37
C ARG A 74 7.13 5.84 -1.56
N GLY A 75 6.67 6.22 -2.75
CA GLY A 75 7.53 6.31 -3.93
C GLY A 75 6.86 6.85 -5.19
N SER A 76 7.57 6.70 -6.30
CA SER A 76 7.14 7.07 -7.64
C SER A 76 7.43 5.97 -8.64
N ALA A 77 6.37 5.34 -9.12
CA ALA A 77 6.46 4.42 -10.24
C ALA A 77 6.99 5.14 -11.51
N LEU A 78 6.65 6.42 -11.69
CA LEU A 78 7.11 7.21 -12.83
C LEU A 78 8.62 7.45 -12.77
N SER A 79 9.15 7.85 -11.60
CA SER A 79 10.60 8.00 -11.43
C SER A 79 11.36 6.69 -11.64
N THR A 80 10.74 5.54 -11.32
CA THR A 80 11.31 4.22 -11.63
C THR A 80 11.40 3.98 -13.14
N LEU A 81 10.32 4.26 -13.88
CA LEU A 81 10.26 4.02 -15.32
C LEU A 81 11.18 4.98 -16.10
N GLN A 82 11.30 6.23 -15.65
CA GLN A 82 12.10 7.25 -16.32
C GLN A 82 13.55 7.29 -15.84
N GLY A 83 13.88 6.65 -14.71
CA GLY A 83 15.21 6.70 -14.10
C GLY A 83 15.60 8.08 -13.57
N THR A 84 14.62 8.94 -13.24
CA THR A 84 14.85 10.33 -12.86
C THR A 84 15.18 10.52 -11.37
N ASN A 85 14.73 9.62 -10.51
CA ASN A 85 15.03 9.63 -9.09
C ASN A 85 15.13 8.19 -8.58
N GLU A 86 16.32 7.77 -8.15
CA GLU A 86 16.57 6.40 -7.71
C GLU A 86 15.93 6.09 -6.35
N ASP A 87 15.89 7.07 -5.44
CA ASP A 87 15.38 6.91 -4.08
C ASP A 87 13.86 6.78 -4.06
N LEU A 88 13.15 7.67 -4.74
CA LEU A 88 11.70 7.59 -4.91
C LEU A 88 11.30 6.52 -5.93
N GLY A 89 12.18 6.18 -6.87
CA GLY A 89 11.92 5.19 -7.91
C GLY A 89 12.34 3.79 -7.51
N LYS A 90 13.45 3.33 -8.09
CA LYS A 90 13.92 1.94 -7.99
C LYS A 90 14.02 1.43 -6.55
N LYS A 91 14.57 2.23 -5.63
CA LYS A 91 14.71 1.82 -4.22
C LYS A 91 13.36 1.70 -3.53
N ALA A 92 12.39 2.56 -3.84
CA ALA A 92 11.04 2.43 -3.29
C ALA A 92 10.33 1.17 -3.79
N ILE A 93 10.50 0.80 -5.05
CA ILE A 93 9.95 -0.46 -5.58
C ILE A 93 10.62 -1.68 -4.93
N LEU A 94 11.93 -1.66 -4.72
CA LEU A 94 12.61 -2.74 -4.00
C LEU A 94 12.10 -2.86 -2.55
N LYS A 95 11.93 -1.73 -1.84
CA LYS A 95 11.32 -1.71 -0.50
C LYS A 95 9.87 -2.23 -0.49
N LEU A 96 9.10 -1.90 -1.52
CA LEU A 96 7.73 -2.42 -1.69
C LEU A 96 7.74 -3.94 -1.83
N MET A 97 8.64 -4.48 -2.65
CA MET A 97 8.77 -5.92 -2.82
C MET A 97 9.28 -6.61 -1.54
N GLU A 98 10.23 -6.01 -0.82
CA GLU A 98 10.67 -6.51 0.48
C GLU A 98 9.51 -6.54 1.50
N ALA A 99 8.68 -5.50 1.54
CA ALA A 99 7.50 -5.46 2.39
C ALA A 99 6.48 -6.55 2.01
N VAL A 100 6.30 -6.80 0.71
CA VAL A 100 5.48 -7.91 0.21
C VAL A 100 6.04 -9.25 0.69
N ASP A 101 7.32 -9.51 0.51
CA ASP A 101 7.97 -10.76 0.92
C ASP A 101 7.87 -11.01 2.43
N GLN A 102 7.95 -9.95 3.24
CA GLN A 102 7.90 -10.02 4.70
C GLN A 102 6.47 -10.13 5.25
N TYR A 103 5.52 -9.38 4.67
CA TYR A 103 4.18 -9.21 5.24
C TYR A 103 3.15 -10.15 4.62
N ILE A 104 3.24 -10.42 3.32
CA ILE A 104 2.37 -11.38 2.63
C ILE A 104 2.96 -12.77 2.86
N THR A 105 2.67 -13.35 4.03
CA THR A 105 3.19 -14.67 4.38
C THR A 105 2.59 -15.73 3.47
N HIS A 106 3.42 -16.62 2.93
CA HIS A 106 2.93 -17.83 2.27
C HIS A 106 2.06 -18.62 3.26
N TYR A 107 0.81 -18.86 2.87
CA TYR A 107 -0.20 -19.67 3.53
C TYR A 107 0.39 -20.76 4.45
N LYS A 108 0.40 -20.55 5.77
CA LYS A 108 0.51 -21.66 6.72
C LYS A 108 -0.81 -22.41 6.60
N LYS A 109 -0.80 -23.59 5.97
CA LYS A 109 -1.92 -24.52 5.97
C LYS A 109 -2.51 -24.58 7.38
N SER A 110 -3.74 -24.11 7.56
CA SER A 110 -4.49 -24.38 8.77
C SER A 110 -4.53 -25.90 8.93
N ALA A 111 -3.79 -26.39 9.92
CA ALA A 111 -3.96 -27.75 10.42
C ALA A 111 -5.35 -27.81 11.05
N HIS A 112 -6.36 -28.12 10.23
CA HIS A 112 -7.66 -28.58 10.65
C HIS A 112 -7.87 -29.93 9.96
N PHE A 113 -7.29 -30.95 10.58
CA PHE A 113 -7.79 -32.33 10.55
C PHE A 113 -8.34 -32.64 11.93
#